data_AF-A0AAN4YCS6-F1
#
_entry.id   AF-A0AAN4YCS6-F1
#
_cell.length_a   1.000
_cell.length_b   1.000
_cell.length_c   1.000
_cell.angle_alpha   90.00
_cell.angle_beta   90.00
_cell.angle_gamma   90.00
#
_symmetry.space_group_name_H-M   'P 1'
#
loop_
_entity.id
_entity.type
_entity.pdbx_description
1 polymer ?
#
loop_
_entity_poly.entity_id
_entity_poly.type
_entity_poly.pdbx_seq_one_letter_code
_entity_poly.pdbx_strand_id
1 'polypeptide(L)'
;MTVKQTQEQEGPAALTIYFAERASNAASLTAAKVEDKHAPAPESTEKTAVLDLKNLDYKEIWNKVKMVTGAQDVPATAEEEAELQKLEQMRQQSEKDRVRLAAIRQAKKDQERMLQEARGEIEKLKQL
;
A
#
# COMPACT_ATOMS: atom_id res chain seq x y z
N MET A 1 10.95 -12.37 8.02
CA MET A 1 11.32 -11.22 7.16
C MET A 1 11.63 -10.04 8.04
N THR A 2 12.75 -9.35 7.82
CA THR A 2 13.16 -8.17 8.59
C THR A 2 13.33 -6.99 7.64
N VAL A 3 13.15 -5.77 8.15
CA VAL A 3 13.30 -4.53 7.37
C VAL A 3 14.12 -3.56 8.19
N LYS A 4 15.18 -3.02 7.59
CA LYS A 4 15.96 -1.93 8.16
C LYS A 4 15.68 -0.66 7.36
N GLN A 5 14.92 0.26 7.96
CA GLN A 5 14.73 1.59 7.41
C GLN A 5 15.94 2.48 7.74
N THR A 6 16.34 3.32 6.79
CA THR A 6 17.44 4.27 6.91
C THR A 6 16.92 5.69 6.66
N GLN A 7 17.70 6.69 7.07
CA GLN A 7 17.43 8.11 6.73
C GLN A 7 18.23 8.53 5.48
N GLU A 8 19.06 7.65 4.93
CA GLU A 8 19.90 7.93 3.77
C GLU A 8 19.10 7.71 2.48
N GLN A 9 18.50 8.79 1.98
CA GLN A 9 17.64 8.75 0.80
C GLN A 9 18.35 8.29 -0.48
N GLU A 10 19.64 8.61 -0.61
CA GLU A 10 20.45 8.22 -1.78
C GLU A 10 21.01 6.79 -1.68
N GLY A 11 20.87 6.16 -0.51
CA GLY A 11 21.35 4.83 -0.23
C GLY A 11 20.70 3.76 -1.13
N PRO A 12 21.32 2.57 -1.21
CA PRO A 12 20.76 1.48 -1.99
C PRO A 12 19.47 0.95 -1.37
N ALA A 13 18.43 0.79 -2.20
CA ALA A 13 17.22 0.06 -1.83
C ALA A 13 17.43 -1.44 -2.11
N ALA A 14 18.25 -2.08 -1.27
CA ALA A 14 18.62 -3.48 -1.44
C ALA A 14 17.67 -4.43 -0.69
N LEU A 15 17.39 -5.58 -1.29
CA LEU A 15 16.72 -6.70 -0.64
C LEU A 15 17.60 -7.95 -0.76
N THR A 16 18.02 -8.48 0.38
CA THR A 16 18.81 -9.71 0.45
C THR A 16 17.93 -10.91 0.77
N ILE A 17 17.99 -11.93 -0.09
CA ILE A 17 17.27 -13.20 0.07
C ILE A 17 18.28 -14.31 0.35
N TYR A 18 18.06 -15.08 1.42
CA TYR A 18 18.91 -16.19 1.85
C TYR A 18 18.30 -17.52 1.37
N PHE A 19 19.15 -18.37 0.79
CA PHE A 19 18.82 -19.69 0.32
C PHE A 19 19.63 -20.73 1.10
N ALA A 20 18.97 -21.82 1.48
CA ALA A 20 19.66 -22.97 2.05
C ALA A 20 20.48 -23.69 0.98
N GLU A 21 21.79 -23.77 1.20
CA GLU A 21 22.84 -24.47 0.46
C GLU A 21 23.10 -23.97 -0.98
N ARG A 22 22.05 -23.66 -1.74
CA ARG A 22 22.14 -23.26 -3.15
C ARG A 22 21.15 -22.15 -3.46
N ALA A 23 21.68 -21.06 -4.02
CA ALA A 23 20.84 -20.05 -4.67
C ALA A 23 20.19 -20.65 -5.92
N SER A 24 18.99 -20.17 -6.28
CA SER A 24 18.36 -20.56 -7.54
C SER A 24 19.20 -20.08 -8.75
N ASN A 25 19.02 -20.72 -9.90
CA ASN A 25 19.69 -20.28 -11.13
C ASN A 25 19.29 -18.84 -11.49
N ALA A 26 18.01 -18.50 -11.30
CA ALA A 26 17.50 -17.15 -11.51
C ALA A 26 18.13 -16.14 -10.53
N ALA A 27 18.32 -16.53 -9.27
CA ALA A 27 18.99 -15.71 -8.26
C ALA A 27 20.44 -15.39 -8.66
N SER A 28 21.15 -16.36 -9.22
CA SER A 28 22.54 -16.17 -9.67
C SER A 28 22.65 -15.23 -10.88
N LEU A 29 21.65 -15.23 -11.76
CA LEU A 29 21.62 -14.37 -12.96
C LEU A 29 21.09 -12.95 -12.68
N THR A 30 20.25 -12.81 -11.65
CA THR A 30 19.54 -11.56 -11.32
C THR A 30 20.20 -10.81 -10.16
N ALA A 31 21.26 -11.37 -9.57
CA ALA A 31 21.99 -10.74 -8.48
C ALA A 31 22.49 -9.34 -8.90
N ALA A 32 22.05 -8.33 -8.17
CA ALA A 32 22.48 -6.96 -8.36
C ALA A 32 23.92 -6.79 -7.88
N LYS A 33 24.65 -5.84 -8.49
CA LYS A 33 25.98 -5.41 -8.02
C LYS A 33 25.92 -4.50 -6.78
N VAL A 34 24.73 -4.32 -6.21
CA VAL A 34 24.49 -3.48 -5.04
C VAL A 34 24.78 -4.28 -3.77
N GLU A 35 25.44 -3.65 -2.81
CA GLU A 35 25.75 -4.25 -1.52
C GLU A 35 24.73 -3.82 -0.46
N ASP A 36 24.18 -4.79 0.26
CA ASP A 36 23.32 -4.55 1.41
C ASP A 36 24.16 -4.58 2.69
N LYS A 37 24.54 -3.38 3.18
CA LYS A 37 25.40 -3.22 4.36
C LYS A 37 24.71 -3.58 5.68
N HIS A 38 23.39 -3.71 5.68
CA HIS A 38 22.60 -3.96 6.87
C HIS A 38 22.16 -5.42 6.99
N ALA A 39 22.25 -6.17 5.90
CA ALA A 39 22.06 -7.61 5.90
C ALA A 39 23.18 -8.32 6.67
N PRO A 40 22.86 -9.27 7.56
CA PRO A 40 23.88 -10.10 8.20
C PRO A 40 24.65 -10.93 7.17
N ALA A 41 25.90 -11.26 7.47
CA ALA A 41 26.67 -12.18 6.64
C ALA A 41 25.97 -13.56 6.61
N PRO A 42 25.90 -14.23 5.43
CA PRO A 42 25.33 -15.57 5.35
C PRO A 42 26.15 -16.57 6.16
N GLU A 43 25.46 -17.56 6.74
CA GLU A 43 26.13 -18.70 7.35
C GLU A 43 26.81 -19.58 6.29
N SER A 44 27.70 -20.49 6.72
CA SER A 44 28.47 -21.36 5.80
C SER A 44 27.60 -22.22 4.86
N THR A 45 26.38 -22.54 5.29
CA THR A 45 25.39 -23.31 4.54
C THR A 45 24.43 -22.43 3.76
N GLU A 46 24.56 -21.10 3.79
CA GLU A 46 23.65 -20.17 3.15
C GLU A 46 24.26 -19.53 1.90
N LYS A 47 23.39 -19.23 0.94
CA LYS A 47 23.72 -18.42 -0.24
C LYS A 47 22.77 -17.24 -0.32
N THR A 48 23.29 -16.07 -0.64
CA THR A 48 22.50 -14.84 -0.73
C THR A 48 22.30 -14.42 -2.18
N ALA A 49 21.15 -13.80 -2.44
CA ALA A 49 20.88 -13.06 -3.65
C ALA A 49 20.42 -11.66 -3.27
N VAL A 50 21.13 -10.64 -3.76
CA VAL A 50 20.80 -9.24 -3.50
C VAL A 50 20.06 -8.68 -4.69
N LEU A 51 18.90 -8.07 -4.45
CA LEU A 51 18.08 -7.41 -5.44
C LEU A 51 18.11 -5.90 -5.22
N ASP A 52 18.32 -5.15 -6.29
CA ASP A 52 18.12 -3.69 -6.29
C ASP A 52 16.66 -3.37 -6.60
N LEU A 53 16.04 -2.65 -5.68
CA LEU A 53 14.64 -2.24 -5.71
C LEU A 53 14.47 -0.74 -6.03
N LYS A 54 15.56 0.01 -6.27
CA LYS A 54 15.48 1.45 -6.55
C LYS A 54 14.71 1.68 -7.86
N ASN A 55 13.78 2.64 -7.83
CA ASN A 55 12.93 3.02 -8.97
C ASN A 55 12.02 1.91 -9.52
N LEU A 56 11.63 0.93 -8.70
CA LEU A 56 10.69 -0.12 -9.09
C LEU A 56 9.34 0.06 -8.40
N ASP A 57 8.26 -0.27 -9.12
CA ASP A 57 6.93 -0.39 -8.53
C ASP A 57 6.79 -1.69 -7.72
N TYR A 58 5.85 -1.75 -6.77
CA TYR A 58 5.65 -2.91 -5.90
C TYR A 58 5.34 -4.19 -6.71
N LYS A 59 4.66 -4.07 -7.84
CA LYS A 59 4.37 -5.20 -8.73
C LYS A 59 5.63 -5.78 -9.36
N GLU A 60 6.56 -4.90 -9.75
CA GLU A 60 7.83 -5.28 -10.36
C GLU A 60 8.75 -5.92 -9.33
N ILE A 61 8.81 -5.35 -8.13
CA ILE A 61 9.51 -5.92 -6.98
C ILE A 61 8.99 -7.32 -6.70
N TRP A 62 7.67 -7.50 -6.60
CA TRP A 62 7.06 -8.80 -6.37
C TRP A 62 7.41 -9.82 -7.46
N ASN A 63 7.33 -9.43 -8.73
CA ASN A 63 7.70 -10.30 -9.84
C ASN A 63 9.17 -10.73 -9.79
N LYS A 64 10.09 -9.80 -9.48
CA LYS A 64 11.50 -10.13 -9.29
C LYS A 64 11.71 -11.13 -8.15
N VAL A 65 11.05 -10.91 -7.01
CA VAL A 65 11.12 -11.82 -5.86
C VAL A 65 10.62 -13.21 -6.25
N LYS A 66 9.44 -13.32 -6.88
CA LYS A 66 8.90 -14.60 -7.35
C LYS A 66 9.84 -15.32 -8.31
N MET A 67 10.41 -14.60 -9.27
CA MET A 67 11.36 -15.16 -10.23
C MET A 67 12.63 -15.69 -9.54
N VAL A 68 13.14 -14.96 -8.55
CA VAL A 68 14.37 -15.29 -7.83
C VAL A 68 14.15 -16.45 -6.87
N THR A 69 13.02 -16.52 -6.18
CA THR A 69 12.71 -17.62 -5.26
C THR A 69 12.12 -18.85 -5.94
N GLY A 70 11.57 -18.70 -7.16
CA GLY A 70 10.83 -19.74 -7.84
C GLY A 70 9.46 -20.04 -7.19
N ALA A 71 8.95 -19.12 -6.37
CA ALA A 71 7.67 -19.27 -5.68
C ALA A 71 6.51 -19.32 -6.68
N GLN A 72 5.53 -20.19 -6.38
CA GLN A 72 4.29 -20.30 -7.15
C GLN A 72 3.15 -19.61 -6.41
N ASP A 73 2.24 -19.00 -7.17
CA ASP A 73 1.06 -18.37 -6.59
C ASP A 73 0.10 -19.45 -6.08
N VAL A 74 -0.41 -19.27 -4.86
CA VAL A 74 -1.45 -20.14 -4.29
C VAL A 74 -2.81 -19.55 -4.67
N PRO A 75 -3.68 -20.31 -5.36
CA PRO A 75 -5.01 -19.81 -5.71
C PRO A 75 -5.86 -19.64 -4.44
N ALA A 76 -6.71 -18.61 -4.46
CA ALA A 76 -7.69 -18.41 -3.40
C ALA A 76 -8.67 -19.59 -3.34
N THR A 77 -9.10 -19.91 -2.13
CA THR A 77 -10.18 -20.88 -1.90
C THR A 77 -11.54 -20.25 -2.21
N ALA A 78 -12.55 -21.09 -2.45
CA ALA A 78 -13.91 -20.60 -2.74
C ALA A 78 -14.49 -19.75 -1.60
N GLU A 79 -14.11 -20.03 -0.35
CA GLU A 79 -14.53 -19.25 0.82
C GLU A 79 -13.91 -17.85 0.81
N GLU A 80 -12.60 -17.75 0.53
CA GLU A 80 -11.87 -16.48 0.41
C GLU A 80 -12.39 -15.64 -0.77
N GLU A 81 -12.72 -16.27 -1.89
CA GLU A 81 -13.34 -15.58 -3.04
C GLU A 81 -14.71 -15.00 -2.70
N ALA A 82 -15.54 -15.75 -1.97
CA ALA A 82 -16.85 -15.27 -1.52
C ALA A 82 -16.72 -14.11 -0.53
N GLU A 83 -15.72 -14.16 0.36
CA GLU A 83 -15.42 -13.05 1.27
C GLU A 83 -14.98 -11.79 0.52
N LEU A 84 -14.08 -11.91 -0.46
CA LEU A 84 -13.65 -10.80 -1.31
C LEU A 84 -14.82 -10.15 -2.05
N GLN A 85 -15.73 -10.95 -2.59
CA GLN A 85 -16.94 -10.43 -3.25
C GLN A 85 -17.84 -9.68 -2.27
N LYS A 86 -18.02 -10.20 -1.05
CA LYS A 86 -18.81 -9.54 -0.01
C LYS A 86 -18.20 -8.20 0.41
N LEU A 87 -16.87 -8.15 0.58
CA LEU A 87 -16.15 -6.92 0.90
C LEU A 87 -16.29 -5.87 -0.21
N GLU A 88 -16.23 -6.28 -1.47
CA GLU A 88 -16.41 -5.38 -2.61
C GLU A 88 -17.83 -4.82 -2.69
N GLN A 89 -18.85 -5.66 -2.43
CA GLN A 89 -20.24 -5.19 -2.34
C GLN A 89 -20.42 -4.16 -1.20
N MET A 90 -19.81 -4.41 -0.04
CA MET A 90 -19.82 -3.47 1.09
C MET A 90 -19.13 -2.15 0.72
N ARG A 91 -17.99 -2.20 0.01
CA ARG A 91 -17.26 -1.02 -0.45
C ARG A 91 -18.13 -0.15 -1.38
N GLN A 92 -18.79 -0.75 -2.36
CA GLN A 92 -19.66 -0.05 -3.30
C GLN A 92 -20.86 0.60 -2.60
N GLN A 93 -21.46 -0.09 -1.63
CA GLN A 93 -22.55 0.47 -0.85
C GLN A 93 -22.07 1.64 0.03
N SER A 94 -20.90 1.49 0.67
CA SER A 94 -20.28 2.54 1.48
C SER A 94 -20.02 3.82 0.69
N GLU A 95 -19.55 3.72 -0.56
CA GLU A 95 -19.32 4.88 -1.42
C GLU A 95 -20.62 5.63 -1.74
N LYS A 96 -21.70 4.91 -2.08
CA LYS A 96 -23.03 5.51 -2.32
C LYS A 96 -23.55 6.24 -1.09
N ASP A 97 -23.42 5.62 0.07
CA ASP A 97 -23.90 6.19 1.33
C ASP A 97 -23.07 7.42 1.73
N ARG A 98 -21.76 7.40 1.49
CA ARG A 98 -20.87 8.54 1.72
C ARG A 98 -21.30 9.76 0.89
N VAL A 99 -21.62 9.58 -0.39
CA VAL A 99 -22.11 10.67 -1.26
C VAL A 99 -23.46 11.18 -0.77
N ARG A 100 -24.40 10.28 -0.44
CA ARG A 100 -25.72 10.67 0.07
C ARG A 100 -25.63 11.50 1.35
N LEU A 101 -24.84 11.03 2.32
CA LEU A 101 -24.67 11.74 3.60
C LEU A 101 -23.95 13.08 3.43
N ALA A 102 -22.97 13.17 2.52
CA ALA A 102 -22.32 14.44 2.20
C ALA A 102 -23.33 15.46 1.66
N ALA A 103 -24.20 15.05 0.74
CA ALA A 103 -25.25 15.92 0.18
C ALA A 103 -26.24 16.39 1.26
N ILE A 104 -26.69 15.50 2.15
CA ILE A 104 -27.60 15.85 3.25
C ILE A 104 -26.93 16.86 4.20
N ARG A 105 -25.67 16.63 4.58
CA ARG A 105 -24.92 17.55 5.44
C ARG A 105 -24.72 18.91 4.80
N GLN A 106 -24.47 18.94 3.49
CA GLN A 106 -24.30 20.19 2.75
C GLN A 106 -25.61 20.98 2.71
N ALA A 107 -26.72 20.34 2.34
CA ALA A 107 -28.04 20.99 2.32
C ALA A 107 -28.44 21.54 3.69
N LYS A 108 -28.14 20.81 4.78
CA LYS A 108 -28.38 21.30 6.15
C LYS A 108 -27.56 22.55 6.47
N LYS A 109 -26.27 22.56 6.12
CA LYS A 109 -25.40 23.73 6.32
C LYS A 109 -25.88 24.94 5.51
N ASP A 110 -26.30 24.73 4.26
CA ASP A 110 -26.81 25.80 3.41
C ASP A 110 -28.12 26.37 3.96
N GLN A 111 -29.03 25.52 4.47
CA GLN A 111 -30.26 25.95 5.14
C GLN A 111 -29.97 26.72 6.44
N GLU A 112 -29.03 26.26 7.26
CA GLU A 112 -28.62 26.95 8.49
C GLU A 112 -28.04 28.34 8.18
N ARG A 113 -27.19 28.46 7.15
CA ARG A 113 -26.65 29.75 6.69
C ARG A 113 -27.75 30.69 6.22
N MET A 114 -28.68 30.20 5.40
CA MET A 114 -29.80 31.02 4.90
C MET A 114 -30.67 31.56 6.04
N LEU A 115 -30.97 30.73 7.04
CA LEU A 115 -31.76 31.15 8.21
C LEU A 115 -31.01 32.17 9.09
N GLN A 116 -29.69 32.04 9.22
CA GLN A 116 -28.87 33.01 9.95
C GLN A 116 -28.84 34.37 9.25
N GLU A 117 -28.66 34.40 7.93
CA GLU A 117 -28.70 35.62 7.13
C GLU A 117 -30.06 36.32 7.26
N ALA A 118 -31.16 35.58 7.08
CA ALA A 118 -32.51 36.13 7.21
C ALA A 118 -32.81 36.69 8.62
N ARG A 119 -32.31 36.03 9.68
CA ARG A 119 -32.45 36.54 11.07
C ARG A 119 -31.62 37.81 11.29
N GLY A 120 -30.39 37.85 10.78
CA GLY A 120 -29.51 39.01 10.90
C GLY A 120 -30.03 40.25 10.15
N GLU A 121 -30.71 40.07 9.02
CA GLU A 121 -31.35 41.17 8.29
C GLU A 121 -32.54 41.77 9.05
N ILE A 122 -33.38 40.94 9.68
CA ILE A 122 -34.51 41.41 10.48
C ILE A 122 -34.03 42.15 11.74
N GLU A 123 -32.96 41.68 12.39
CA GLU A 123 -32.37 42.39 13.53
C GLU A 123 -31.80 43.76 13.14
N LYS A 124 -31.15 43.86 11.97
CA LYS A 124 -30.68 45.16 11.45
C LYS A 124 -31.82 46.12 11.13
N LEU A 125 -32.94 45.62 10.58
CA LEU A 125 -34.13 46.42 10.30
C LEU A 125 -34.86 46.90 11.56
N LYS A 126 -34.73 46.19 12.69
CA LYS A 126 -35.30 46.61 13.99
C LYS A 126 -34.45 47.66 14.72
N GLN A 127 -33.20 47.88 14.30
CA GLN A 127 -32.30 48.88 14.89
C GLN A 127 -32.29 50.21 14.10
N LEU A 128 -33.05 50.29 12.99
CA LEU A 128 -33.39 51.51 12.26
C LEU A 128 -34.74 52.06 12.76
#